data_AF-A0A1R3T6H4-F1
#
_entry.id   AF-A0A1R3T6H4-F1
#
_cell.length_a   1.000
_cell.length_b   1.000
_cell.length_c   1.000
_cell.angle_alpha   90.00
_cell.angle_beta   90.00
_cell.angle_gamma   90.00
#
_symmetry.space_group_name_H-M   'P 1'
#
loop_
_entity.id
_entity.type
_entity.pdbx_description
1 polymer ?
#
loop_
_entity_poly.entity_id
_entity_poly.type
_entity_poly.pdbx_seq_one_letter_code
_entity_poly.pdbx_strand_id
1 'polypeptide(L)'
;MGHNDHIDFDMIERIEHFTGTGELEPGTREHGIALFVADNGVDALSPKQRTVWDKAIVPILSQPMNDEERMQLAIERDWEDEARYNSTDK
;
A
#
# COMPACT_ATOMS: atom_id res chain seq x y z
N MET A 1 -13.43 21.82 0.67
CA MET A 1 -11.97 21.72 0.91
C MET A 1 -11.59 20.33 0.49
N GLY A 2 -10.77 20.22 -0.56
CA GLY A 2 -10.58 19.00 -1.35
C GLY A 2 -10.09 17.87 -0.46
N HIS A 3 -10.86 16.77 -0.44
CA HIS A 3 -10.44 15.54 0.21
C HIS A 3 -9.24 14.97 -0.53
N ASN A 4 -8.35 14.43 0.28
CA ASN A 4 -6.97 14.07 -0.04
C ASN A 4 -6.90 12.73 -0.78
N ASP A 5 -7.84 12.50 -1.69
CA ASP A 5 -8.18 11.16 -2.20
C ASP A 5 -6.99 10.52 -2.92
N HIS A 6 -6.10 11.31 -3.52
CA HIS A 6 -4.90 10.80 -4.20
C HIS A 6 -3.76 10.38 -3.26
N ILE A 7 -3.64 10.96 -2.05
CA ILE A 7 -2.56 10.59 -1.12
C ILE A 7 -2.85 9.24 -0.46
N ASP A 8 -4.13 8.92 -0.26
CA ASP A 8 -4.55 7.66 0.36
C ASP A 8 -4.38 6.47 -0.60
N PHE A 9 -4.66 6.64 -1.90
CA PHE A 9 -4.43 5.60 -2.91
C PHE A 9 -2.94 5.25 -3.07
N ASP A 10 -2.07 6.25 -3.24
CA ASP A 10 -0.62 6.01 -3.35
C ASP A 10 -0.03 5.35 -2.09
N MET A 11 -0.60 5.66 -0.92
CA MET A 11 -0.17 5.05 0.34
C MET A 11 -0.58 3.58 0.43
N ILE A 12 -1.82 3.24 0.07
CA ILE A 12 -2.31 1.86 0.07
C ILE A 12 -1.50 1.01 -0.90
N GLU A 13 -1.29 1.47 -2.14
CA GLU A 13 -0.49 0.76 -3.15
C GLU A 13 0.94 0.51 -2.65
N ARG A 14 1.54 1.47 -1.94
CA ARG A 14 2.88 1.28 -1.34
C ARG A 14 2.86 0.27 -0.21
N ILE A 15 1.85 0.28 0.66
CA ILE A 15 1.72 -0.72 1.72
C ILE A 15 1.59 -2.12 1.10
N GLU A 16 0.74 -2.29 0.10
CA GLU A 16 0.55 -3.57 -0.61
C GLU A 16 1.84 -4.05 -1.27
N HIS A 17 2.58 -3.15 -1.94
CA HIS A 17 3.87 -3.48 -2.53
C HIS A 17 4.89 -3.95 -1.49
N PHE A 18 5.15 -3.16 -0.44
CA PHE A 18 6.18 -3.48 0.56
C PHE A 18 5.81 -4.66 1.46
N THR A 19 4.51 -4.96 1.62
CA THR A 19 4.06 -6.19 2.28
C THR A 19 4.19 -7.40 1.35
N GLY A 20 3.89 -7.25 0.06
CA GLY A 20 4.05 -8.31 -0.96
C GLY A 20 5.51 -8.67 -1.25
N THR A 21 6.43 -7.70 -1.23
CA THR A 21 7.88 -7.94 -1.42
C THR A 21 8.58 -8.48 -0.17
N GLY A 22 7.90 -8.45 0.98
CA GLY A 22 8.45 -8.91 2.26
C GLY A 22 9.38 -7.91 2.96
N GLU A 23 9.50 -6.68 2.44
CA GLU A 23 10.22 -5.60 3.13
C GLU A 23 9.53 -5.17 4.43
N LEU A 24 8.20 -5.26 4.46
CA LEU A 24 7.42 -5.33 5.69
C LEU A 24 7.23 -6.80 6.07
N GLU A 25 8.10 -7.32 6.93
CA GLU A 25 8.13 -8.74 7.28
C GLU A 25 6.78 -9.22 7.87
N PRO A 26 6.15 -10.26 7.29
CA PRO A 26 4.88 -10.79 7.76
C PRO A 26 4.92 -11.26 9.22
N GLY A 27 3.86 -10.94 9.98
CA GLY A 27 3.75 -11.32 11.40
C GLY A 27 4.45 -10.37 12.37
N THR A 28 5.17 -9.35 11.87
CA THR A 28 5.69 -8.26 12.69
C THR A 28 4.59 -7.28 13.09
N ARG A 29 4.88 -6.45 14.11
CA ARG A 29 3.95 -5.41 14.55
C ARG A 29 3.78 -4.34 13.47
N GLU A 30 4.86 -4.01 12.78
CA GLU A 30 4.94 -3.04 11.70
C GLU A 30 4.05 -3.46 10.55
N HIS A 31 4.14 -4.72 10.12
CA HIS A 31 3.26 -5.30 9.11
C HIS A 31 1.77 -5.22 9.51
N GLY A 32 1.43 -5.59 10.75
CA GLY A 32 0.05 -5.49 11.23
C GLY A 32 -0.49 -4.05 11.29
N ILE A 33 0.37 -3.09 11.65
CA ILE A 33 0.00 -1.66 11.65
C ILE A 33 -0.16 -1.16 10.22
N ALA A 34 0.69 -1.58 9.28
CA ALA A 34 0.59 -1.18 7.89
C ALA A 34 -0.73 -1.65 7.26
N LEU A 35 -1.09 -2.92 7.43
CA LEU A 35 -2.39 -3.45 6.97
C LEU A 35 -3.57 -2.73 7.62
N PHE A 36 -3.48 -2.46 8.93
CA PHE A 36 -4.53 -1.72 9.62
C PHE A 36 -4.73 -0.31 9.05
N VAL A 37 -3.65 0.38 8.68
CA VAL A 37 -3.71 1.68 8.01
C VAL A 37 -4.30 1.58 6.60
N ALA A 38 -3.97 0.54 5.84
CA ALA A 38 -4.57 0.34 4.51
C ALA A 38 -6.11 0.22 4.61
N ASP A 39 -6.60 -0.46 5.64
CA ASP A 39 -8.04 -0.68 5.84
C ASP A 39 -8.77 0.51 6.49
N ASN A 40 -8.11 1.24 7.41
CA ASN A 40 -8.78 2.20 8.30
C ASN A 40 -8.23 3.65 8.22
N GLY A 41 -7.14 3.86 7.48
CA GLY A 41 -6.42 5.13 7.43
C GLY A 41 -5.52 5.40 8.64
N VAL A 42 -4.59 6.35 8.48
CA VAL A 42 -3.58 6.70 9.51
C VAL A 42 -4.22 7.34 10.76
N ASP A 43 -5.40 7.94 10.61
CA ASP A 43 -6.10 8.62 11.71
C ASP A 43 -6.73 7.64 12.71
N ALA A 44 -6.92 6.38 12.33
CA ALA A 44 -7.38 5.32 13.21
C ALA A 44 -6.29 4.80 14.16
N LEU A 45 -5.04 5.23 14.00
CA LEU A 45 -3.92 4.77 14.83
C LEU A 45 -3.96 5.35 16.25
N SER A 46 -3.76 4.48 17.25
CA SER A 46 -3.46 4.94 18.60
C SER A 46 -2.11 5.67 18.66
N PRO A 47 -1.84 6.51 19.67
CA PRO A 47 -0.57 7.25 19.76
C PRO A 47 0.68 6.37 19.74
N LYS A 48 0.60 5.16 20.32
CA LYS A 48 1.69 4.19 20.30
C LYS A 48 1.89 3.59 18.91
N GLN A 49 0.82 3.27 18.20
CA GLN A 49 0.90 2.76 16.83
C GLN A 49 1.37 3.83 15.86
N ARG A 50 0.91 5.08 16.03
CA ARG A 50 1.39 6.23 15.24
C ARG A 50 2.90 6.47 15.43
N THR A 51 3.42 6.26 16.64
CA THR A 51 4.88 6.30 16.86
C THR A 51 5.63 5.23 16.06
N VAL A 52 5.08 4.02 15.96
CA VAL A 52 5.68 2.93 15.14
C VAL A 52 5.55 3.26 13.66
N TRP A 53 4.39 3.75 13.24
CA TRP A 53 4.13 4.21 11.89
C TRP A 53 5.16 5.24 11.43
N ASP A 54 5.31 6.34 12.18
CA ASP A 54 6.21 7.43 11.81
C ASP A 54 7.69 7.02 11.83
N LYS A 55 8.10 6.10 12.71
CA LYS A 55 9.51 5.74 12.91
C LYS A 55 9.99 4.54 12.12
N ALA A 56 9.12 3.57 11.86
CA ALA A 56 9.49 2.31 11.23
C ALA A 56 8.85 2.16 9.84
N ILE A 57 7.57 2.53 9.70
CA ILE A 57 6.82 2.27 8.46
C ILE A 57 7.01 3.38 7.44
N VAL A 58 6.85 4.66 7.83
CA VAL A 58 7.02 5.81 6.93
C VAL A 58 8.38 5.82 6.23
N PRO A 59 9.52 5.52 6.88
CA PRO A 59 10.81 5.45 6.19
C PRO A 59 10.85 4.38 5.11
N ILE A 60 10.22 3.21 5.33
CA ILE A 60 10.12 2.14 4.33
C ILE A 60 9.24 2.60 3.17
N LEU A 61 8.04 3.10 3.47
CA LEU A 61 7.12 3.60 2.45
C LEU A 61 7.69 4.79 1.68
N SER A 62 8.59 5.58 2.26
CA SER A 62 9.22 6.73 1.60
C SER A 62 10.34 6.31 0.64
N GLN A 63 10.80 5.05 0.68
CA GLN A 63 11.78 4.56 -0.28
C GLN A 63 11.19 4.60 -1.69
N PRO A 64 12.01 4.97 -2.71
CA PRO A 64 11.57 4.88 -4.09
C PRO A 64 11.25 3.41 -4.38
N MET A 65 10.01 3.13 -4.78
CA MET A 65 9.71 1.87 -5.46
C MET A 65 10.60 1.84 -6.70
N ASN A 66 11.34 0.76 -6.92
CA ASN A 66 12.28 0.71 -8.03
C ASN A 66 11.48 0.95 -9.33
N ASP A 67 11.97 1.75 -10.27
CA ASP A 67 11.21 2.13 -11.48
C ASP A 67 10.72 0.90 -12.28
N GLU A 68 11.47 -0.19 -12.18
CA GLU A 68 11.15 -1.50 -12.77
C GLU A 68 9.95 -2.18 -12.08
N GLU A 69 9.83 -2.04 -10.76
CA GLU A 69 8.70 -2.56 -9.98
C GLU A 69 7.44 -1.73 -10.20
N ARG A 70 7.59 -0.40 -10.34
CA ARG A 70 6.49 0.49 -10.78
C ARG A 70 5.96 0.10 -12.14
N MET A 71 6.84 -0.24 -13.07
CA MET A 71 6.46 -0.67 -14.41
C MET A 71 5.79 -2.06 -14.40
N GLN A 72 6.28 -3.00 -13.59
CA GLN A 72 5.65 -4.31 -13.43
C GLN A 72 4.25 -4.25 -12.82
N LEU A 73 4.05 -3.47 -11.75
CA LEU A 73 2.74 -3.27 -11.13
C LEU A 73 1.74 -2.62 -12.09
N ALA A 74 2.20 -1.63 -12.88
CA ALA A 74 1.37 -0.99 -13.90
C ALA A 74 0.96 -1.97 -15.01
N ILE A 75 1.86 -2.88 -15.43
CA ILE A 75 1.58 -3.92 -16.43
C ILE A 75 0.61 -4.98 -15.89
N GLU A 76 0.79 -5.42 -14.64
CA GLU A 76 -0.06 -6.43 -14.01
C GLU A 76 -1.49 -5.93 -13.80
N ARG A 77 -1.65 -4.68 -13.37
CA ARG A 77 -2.95 -4.02 -13.20
C ARG A 77 -3.72 -3.84 -14.53
N ASP A 78 -3.02 -3.48 -15.61
CA ASP A 78 -3.61 -3.37 -16.95
C ASP A 78 -4.15 -4.73 -17.43
N TRP A 79 -3.46 -5.82 -17.09
CA TRP A 79 -3.87 -7.19 -17.39
C TRP A 79 -5.09 -7.66 -16.57
N GLU A 80 -5.19 -7.29 -15.30
CA GLU A 80 -6.35 -7.63 -14.45
C GLU A 80 -7.63 -6.91 -14.87
N ASP A 81 -7.54 -5.64 -15.28
CA ASP A 81 -8.68 -4.87 -15.79
C ASP A 81 -9.17 -5.42 -17.14
N GLU A 82 -8.27 -5.81 -18.05
CA GLU A 82 -8.64 -6.50 -19.30
C GLU A 82 -9.31 -7.86 -19.03
N ALA A 83 -8.82 -8.64 -18.07
CA ALA A 83 -9.39 -9.94 -17.73
C ALA A 83 -10.82 -9.82 -17.14
N ARG A 84 -11.07 -8.79 -16.31
CA ARG A 84 -12.41 -8.48 -15.80
C ARG A 84 -13.35 -8.03 -16.91
N TYR A 85 -12.88 -7.16 -17.81
CA TYR A 85 -13.70 -6.69 -18.92
C TYR A 85 -14.09 -7.82 -19.88
N ASN A 86 -13.16 -8.74 -20.18
CA ASN A 86 -13.37 -9.85 -21.11
C ASN A 86 -14.11 -11.06 -20.50
N SER A 87 -14.40 -11.05 -19.19
CA SER A 87 -15.15 -12.12 -18.50
C SER A 87 -16.65 -11.80 -18.30
N THR A 88 -17.09 -10.59 -18.62
CA THR A 88 -18.51 -10.17 -18.46
C THR A 88 -19.35 -10.35 -19.73
N ASP A 89 -18.75 -10.84 -20.81
CA ASP A 89 -19.38 -11.01 -22.13
C ASP A 89 -19.37 -12.51 -22.55
N LYS A 90 -20.09 -13.36 -21.80
CA LYS A 90 -20.51 -14.71 -22.23
C LYS A 90 -21.87 -15.10 -21.65
#